data_AF-A0A1C6YLY8-F1
#
_entry.id   AF-A0A1C6YLY8-F1
#
_cell.length_a   1.000
_cell.length_b   1.000
_cell.length_c   1.000
_cell.angle_alpha   90.00
_cell.angle_beta   90.00
_cell.angle_gamma   90.00
#
_symmetry.space_group_name_H-M   'P 1'
#
loop_
_entity.id
_entity.type
_entity.pdbx_description
1 polymer ?
#
loop_
_entity_poly.entity_id
_entity_poly.type
_entity_poly.pdbx_seq_one_letter_code
_entity_poly.pdbx_strand_id
1 'polypeptide(L)'
;MIYNPRFVGIFFLVSFFFKVYNCLYVTDGSAIILENTGTKYKLFSTDMKWGTGSGNQIVTTITTDKNEESLLWIVNVYEEGKSGIGNKIKCDEIVTLKHVKSNGYLIGSQHYSILSNNYELSVDSDNTFGKFQVVCESKKNDSYWMLNETVYLKSLNQNGYLSTSKKYEFNQYNCHNCPILYHLETCITKSSYQLNDYKWVAKSGVIISAFGEDKSNKYNDDDDEL
;
A
#
# COMPACT_ATOMS: atom_id res chain seq x y z
N MET A 1 -5.88 -71.48 -23.94
CA MET A 1 -6.75 -70.33 -24.27
C MET A 1 -7.82 -70.29 -23.18
N ILE A 2 -7.97 -69.24 -22.36
CA ILE A 2 -8.32 -67.84 -22.71
C ILE A 2 -7.69 -66.82 -21.71
N TYR A 3 -7.63 -65.54 -22.12
CA TYR A 3 -7.10 -64.33 -21.46
C TYR A 3 -8.08 -63.71 -20.42
N ASN A 4 -7.70 -62.86 -19.43
CA ASN A 4 -6.41 -62.63 -18.75
C ASN A 4 -6.60 -61.98 -17.32
N PRO A 5 -6.58 -60.65 -17.03
CA PRO A 5 -6.17 -60.18 -15.70
C PRO A 5 -7.17 -59.30 -14.93
N ARG A 6 -6.91 -59.09 -13.62
CA ARG A 6 -7.31 -57.86 -12.90
C ARG A 6 -6.20 -57.34 -11.97
N PHE A 7 -5.19 -56.74 -12.58
CA PHE A 7 -4.25 -55.85 -11.89
C PHE A 7 -4.95 -54.51 -11.66
N VAL A 8 -5.52 -54.28 -10.47
CA VAL A 8 -6.18 -53.01 -10.13
C VAL A 8 -5.11 -52.00 -9.76
N GLY A 9 -4.52 -51.37 -10.77
CA GLY A 9 -3.60 -50.24 -10.59
C GLY A 9 -4.37 -49.01 -10.11
N ILE A 10 -4.22 -48.67 -8.83
CA ILE A 10 -4.79 -47.44 -8.26
C ILE A 10 -3.98 -46.26 -8.77
N PHE A 11 -4.56 -45.50 -9.72
CA PHE A 11 -3.95 -44.27 -10.24
C PHE A 11 -4.30 -43.09 -9.33
N PHE A 12 -3.52 -42.89 -8.26
CA PHE A 12 -3.59 -41.67 -7.46
C PHE A 12 -3.00 -40.49 -8.25
N LEU A 13 -3.85 -39.84 -9.05
CA LEU A 13 -3.54 -38.56 -9.68
C LEU A 13 -3.49 -37.47 -8.60
N VAL A 14 -2.31 -37.29 -8.00
CA VAL A 14 -2.04 -36.16 -7.11
C VAL A 14 -1.87 -34.92 -7.98
N SER A 15 -2.97 -34.21 -8.22
CA SER A 15 -2.95 -32.87 -8.83
C SER A 15 -2.21 -31.90 -7.92
N PHE A 16 -0.90 -31.78 -8.13
CA PHE A 16 -0.07 -30.75 -7.51
C PHE A 16 -0.50 -29.39 -8.06
N PHE A 17 -1.46 -28.75 -7.39
CA PHE A 17 -1.79 -27.35 -7.60
C PHE A 17 -0.62 -26.48 -7.14
N PHE A 18 0.42 -26.37 -7.97
CA PHE A 18 1.45 -25.37 -7.82
C PHE A 18 0.81 -23.98 -7.93
N LYS A 19 0.50 -23.40 -6.77
CA LYS A 19 0.01 -22.04 -6.65
C LYS A 19 1.17 -21.12 -7.03
N VAL A 20 1.15 -20.60 -8.26
CA VAL A 20 2.17 -19.68 -8.75
C VAL A 20 2.07 -18.37 -7.95
N TYR A 21 2.97 -18.21 -7.00
CA TYR A 21 3.12 -16.97 -6.25
C TYR A 21 3.95 -15.98 -7.06
N ASN A 22 3.27 -15.15 -7.85
CA ASN A 22 3.90 -13.96 -8.44
C ASN A 22 4.17 -12.94 -7.32
N CYS A 23 5.36 -13.03 -6.72
CA CYS A 23 5.85 -12.06 -5.74
C CYS A 23 6.15 -10.72 -6.44
N LEU A 24 5.13 -9.89 -6.58
CA LEU A 24 5.24 -8.54 -7.11
C LEU A 24 5.65 -7.57 -6.00
N TYR A 25 6.55 -6.64 -6.33
CA TYR A 25 7.08 -5.63 -5.43
C TYR A 25 6.47 -4.26 -5.71
N VAL A 26 6.41 -3.40 -4.69
CA VAL A 26 6.27 -1.96 -4.90
C VAL A 26 7.63 -1.44 -5.39
N THR A 27 7.60 -0.68 -6.48
CA THR A 27 8.80 -0.08 -7.08
C THR A 27 8.69 1.43 -7.16
N ASP A 28 9.82 2.12 -7.22
CA ASP A 28 9.89 3.57 -7.40
C ASP A 28 9.20 3.99 -8.70
N GLY A 29 8.27 4.96 -8.62
CA GLY A 29 7.41 5.40 -9.71
C GLY A 29 6.12 4.59 -9.90
N SER A 30 5.91 3.47 -9.20
CA SER A 30 4.66 2.71 -9.28
C SER A 30 3.49 3.43 -8.61
N ALA A 31 2.32 3.37 -9.23
CA ALA A 31 1.06 3.81 -8.64
C ALA A 31 0.35 2.64 -7.92
N ILE A 32 0.14 2.76 -6.61
CA ILE A 32 -0.52 1.74 -5.78
C ILE A 32 -1.85 2.26 -5.21
N ILE A 33 -2.69 1.33 -4.76
CA ILE A 33 -3.82 1.62 -3.86
C ILE A 33 -3.44 1.15 -2.47
N LEU A 34 -3.48 2.03 -1.47
CA LEU A 34 -3.23 1.67 -0.07
C LEU A 34 -4.54 1.27 0.61
N GLU A 35 -4.65 0.02 1.04
CA GLU A 35 -5.81 -0.53 1.75
C GLU A 35 -5.46 -0.81 3.21
N ASN A 36 -6.24 -0.28 4.16
CA ASN A 36 -6.04 -0.56 5.58
C ASN A 36 -6.55 -1.97 5.92
N THR A 37 -5.72 -2.77 6.59
CA THR A 37 -5.97 -4.22 6.72
C THR A 37 -7.14 -4.56 7.64
N GLY A 38 -7.39 -3.76 8.68
CA GLY A 38 -8.48 -3.97 9.63
C GLY A 38 -9.82 -3.47 9.12
N THR A 39 -9.86 -2.25 8.56
CA THR A 39 -11.12 -1.64 8.11
C THR A 39 -11.56 -2.09 6.71
N LYS A 40 -10.60 -2.45 5.84
CA LYS A 40 -10.72 -2.61 4.37
C LYS A 40 -11.01 -1.33 3.58
N TYR A 41 -10.85 -0.17 4.20
CA TYR A 41 -11.00 1.11 3.53
C TYR A 41 -9.69 1.48 2.81
N LYS A 42 -9.80 2.11 1.64
CA LYS A 42 -8.71 2.49 0.74
C LYS A 42 -8.41 3.99 0.88
N LEU A 43 -7.12 4.36 0.87
CA LEU A 43 -6.67 5.76 0.97
C LEU A 43 -7.15 6.58 -0.23
N PHE A 44 -7.86 7.66 0.03
CA PHE A 44 -8.60 8.43 -0.97
C PHE A 44 -8.36 9.92 -0.83
N SER A 45 -8.27 10.62 -1.96
CA SER A 45 -8.30 12.07 -2.01
C SER A 45 -9.05 12.59 -3.24
N THR A 46 -9.55 13.82 -3.16
CA THR A 46 -10.15 14.55 -4.27
C THR A 46 -9.79 16.02 -4.14
N ASP A 47 -10.07 16.82 -5.16
CA ASP A 47 -9.91 18.29 -5.25
C ASP A 47 -10.54 19.13 -4.10
N MET A 48 -11.36 18.53 -3.25
CA MET A 48 -11.96 19.18 -2.07
C MET A 48 -10.90 19.46 -0.98
N LYS A 49 -11.12 20.53 -0.20
CA LYS A 49 -10.23 21.01 0.85
C LYS A 49 -10.89 20.97 2.23
N TRP A 50 -10.09 20.81 3.28
CA TRP A 50 -10.58 20.91 4.66
C TRP A 50 -11.14 22.33 4.91
N GLY A 51 -12.33 22.41 5.50
CA GLY A 51 -12.94 23.70 5.90
C GLY A 51 -12.36 24.28 7.21
N THR A 52 -11.47 23.52 7.86
CA THR A 52 -10.79 23.82 9.11
C THR A 52 -9.36 23.28 9.04
N GLY A 53 -8.59 23.37 10.12
CA GLY A 53 -7.23 22.80 10.16
C GLY A 53 -6.28 23.54 9.21
N SER A 54 -5.59 22.80 8.33
CA SER A 54 -4.65 23.39 7.36
C SER A 54 -5.32 24.13 6.20
N GLY A 55 -6.57 23.80 5.88
CA GLY A 55 -7.18 24.23 4.61
C GLY A 55 -6.62 23.52 3.37
N ASN A 56 -5.78 22.50 3.54
CA ASN A 56 -5.22 21.72 2.44
C ASN A 56 -6.23 20.69 1.89
N GLN A 57 -5.83 20.02 0.80
CA GLN A 57 -6.66 19.04 0.13
C GLN A 57 -6.96 17.83 1.04
N ILE A 58 -8.22 17.40 1.06
CA ILE A 58 -8.75 16.37 1.97
C ILE A 58 -8.09 15.02 1.70
N VAL A 59 -7.73 14.30 2.78
CA VAL A 59 -7.42 12.87 2.72
C VAL A 59 -8.31 12.12 3.71
N THR A 60 -8.97 11.09 3.18
CA THR A 60 -9.83 10.18 3.95
C THR A 60 -9.60 8.75 3.48
N THR A 61 -10.34 7.79 4.00
CA THR A 61 -10.43 6.46 3.39
C THR A 61 -11.88 6.10 3.08
N ILE A 62 -12.09 5.32 2.01
CA ILE A 62 -13.42 4.91 1.52
C ILE A 62 -13.47 3.41 1.22
N THR A 63 -14.68 2.83 1.18
CA THR A 63 -14.93 1.51 0.57
C THR A 63 -15.53 1.67 -0.82
N THR A 64 -14.87 1.09 -1.82
CA THR A 64 -15.38 0.99 -3.19
C THR A 64 -14.70 -0.15 -3.92
N ASP A 65 -15.44 -0.84 -4.79
CA ASP A 65 -14.92 -1.88 -5.68
C ASP A 65 -14.34 -1.30 -6.98
N LYS A 66 -14.57 -0.01 -7.26
CA LYS A 66 -14.01 0.68 -8.41
C LYS A 66 -12.57 1.09 -8.13
N ASN A 67 -11.69 0.84 -9.10
CA ASN A 67 -10.35 1.40 -9.12
C ASN A 67 -10.41 2.72 -9.91
N GLU A 68 -10.28 3.84 -9.21
CA GLU A 68 -10.36 5.19 -9.74
C GLU A 68 -9.08 5.97 -9.42
N GLU A 69 -8.73 6.99 -10.21
CA GLU A 69 -7.51 7.78 -10.03
C GLU A 69 -7.39 8.45 -8.64
N SER A 70 -8.54 8.74 -8.02
CA SER A 70 -8.68 9.27 -6.65
C SER A 70 -8.20 8.32 -5.54
N LEU A 71 -7.87 7.07 -5.89
CA LEU A 71 -7.31 6.03 -4.99
C LEU A 71 -5.84 5.71 -5.28
N LEU A 72 -5.26 6.29 -6.35
CA LEU A 72 -3.92 5.96 -6.80
C LEU A 72 -2.88 6.93 -6.23
N TRP A 73 -1.83 6.33 -5.67
CA TRP A 73 -0.70 7.01 -5.06
C TRP A 73 0.59 6.52 -5.70
N ILE A 74 1.31 7.39 -6.41
CA ILE A 74 2.65 7.11 -6.91
C ILE A 74 3.61 7.09 -5.73
N VAL A 75 4.34 5.99 -5.57
CA VAL A 75 5.38 5.86 -4.54
C VAL A 75 6.71 6.29 -5.14
N ASN A 76 7.41 7.23 -4.51
CA ASN A 76 8.78 7.58 -4.90
C ASN A 76 9.73 7.51 -3.72
N VAL A 77 10.94 6.99 -3.93
CA VAL A 77 12.02 7.03 -2.92
C VAL A 77 12.42 8.50 -2.70
N TYR A 78 12.45 8.94 -1.43
CA TYR A 78 12.70 10.34 -1.08
C TYR A 78 14.17 10.75 -1.28
N GLU A 79 15.11 9.82 -1.08
CA GLU A 79 16.54 10.08 -1.26
C GLU A 79 16.91 10.02 -2.74
N GLU A 80 17.19 11.17 -3.36
CA GLU A 80 17.52 11.29 -4.80
C GLU A 80 18.64 10.33 -5.25
N GLY A 81 19.67 10.12 -4.42
CA GLY A 81 20.78 9.20 -4.71
C GLY A 81 20.43 7.70 -4.63
N LYS A 82 19.24 7.34 -4.16
CA LYS A 82 18.69 5.97 -4.14
C LYS A 82 17.52 5.79 -5.12
N SER A 83 16.88 6.88 -5.54
CA SER A 83 15.76 6.83 -6.48
C SER A 83 16.18 6.28 -7.84
N GLY A 84 15.29 5.49 -8.44
CA GLY A 84 15.49 4.88 -9.75
C GLY A 84 14.22 4.15 -10.17
N ILE A 85 13.53 4.69 -11.18
CA ILE A 85 12.23 4.21 -11.63
C ILE A 85 12.27 2.70 -11.93
N GLY A 86 11.36 1.94 -11.32
CA GLY A 86 11.30 0.47 -11.44
C GLY A 86 12.16 -0.30 -10.44
N ASN A 87 13.01 0.35 -9.64
CA ASN A 87 13.74 -0.29 -8.54
C ASN A 87 12.77 -0.70 -7.42
N LYS A 88 12.98 -1.89 -6.86
CA LYS A 88 12.19 -2.43 -5.73
C LYS A 88 12.46 -1.61 -4.47
N ILE A 89 11.40 -1.13 -3.82
CA ILE A 89 11.51 -0.36 -2.58
C ILE A 89 11.86 -1.31 -1.43
N LYS A 90 12.93 -1.01 -0.69
CA LYS A 90 13.33 -1.76 0.50
C LYS A 90 12.49 -1.39 1.71
N CYS A 91 12.37 -2.32 2.64
CA CYS A 91 11.90 -2.02 3.98
C CYS A 91 12.87 -1.01 4.65
N ASP A 92 12.32 -0.14 5.50
CA ASP A 92 12.96 1.01 6.12
C ASP A 92 13.39 2.17 5.18
N GLU A 93 13.13 2.09 3.87
CA GLU A 93 13.29 3.24 2.99
C GLU A 93 12.25 4.33 3.27
N ILE A 94 12.68 5.57 3.03
CA ILE A 94 11.86 6.77 3.15
C ILE A 94 11.26 7.05 1.77
N VAL A 95 9.93 7.08 1.69
CA VAL A 95 9.18 7.35 0.46
C VAL A 95 8.32 8.60 0.59
N THR A 96 7.96 9.16 -0.55
CA THR A 96 6.81 10.07 -0.70
C THR A 96 5.67 9.36 -1.40
N LEU A 97 4.44 9.80 -1.14
CA LEU A 97 3.23 9.26 -1.76
C LEU A 97 2.53 10.41 -2.49
N LYS A 98 2.53 10.38 -3.82
CA LYS A 98 1.98 11.44 -4.66
C LYS A 98 0.63 11.02 -5.23
N HIS A 99 -0.42 11.78 -4.91
CA HIS A 99 -1.77 11.52 -5.39
C HIS A 99 -1.86 11.74 -6.91
N VAL A 100 -2.27 10.72 -7.66
CA VAL A 100 -2.27 10.76 -9.14
C VAL A 100 -3.14 11.90 -9.68
N LYS A 101 -4.40 11.98 -9.22
CA LYS A 101 -5.39 12.90 -9.80
C LYS A 101 -5.08 14.38 -9.55
N SER A 102 -4.50 14.74 -8.40
CA SER A 102 -4.20 16.15 -8.06
C SER A 102 -2.72 16.53 -8.15
N ASN A 103 -1.83 15.59 -8.47
CA ASN A 103 -0.40 15.82 -8.64
C ASN A 103 0.32 16.40 -7.40
N GLY A 104 -0.30 16.32 -6.22
CA GLY A 104 0.27 16.73 -4.92
C GLY A 104 0.72 15.54 -4.06
N TYR A 105 1.46 15.82 -2.99
CA TYR A 105 2.03 14.84 -2.07
C TYR A 105 1.17 14.69 -0.81
N LEU A 106 1.02 13.45 -0.34
CA LEU A 106 0.51 13.15 0.99
C LEU A 106 1.44 13.77 2.04
N ILE A 107 0.91 14.57 2.94
CA ILE A 107 1.66 15.15 4.05
C ILE A 107 0.92 15.01 5.39
N GLY A 108 1.70 14.90 6.46
CA GLY A 108 1.18 15.17 7.81
C GLY A 108 1.30 16.66 8.12
N SER A 109 0.20 17.31 8.50
CA SER A 109 0.25 18.72 8.89
C SER A 109 0.57 18.88 10.38
N GLN A 110 0.69 20.14 10.85
CA GLN A 110 0.79 20.46 12.28
C GLN A 110 -0.58 20.64 12.96
N HIS A 111 -1.67 20.57 12.18
CA HIS A 111 -3.03 20.67 12.68
C HIS A 111 -3.52 19.33 13.22
N TYR A 112 -4.57 19.37 14.05
CA TYR A 112 -5.19 18.16 14.57
C TYR A 112 -6.32 17.66 13.69
N SER A 113 -6.43 16.34 13.57
CA SER A 113 -7.50 15.68 12.81
C SER A 113 -8.85 15.87 13.51
N ILE A 114 -9.91 16.06 12.71
CA ILE A 114 -11.21 16.62 13.16
C ILE A 114 -11.92 15.74 14.19
N LEU A 115 -11.86 14.41 14.07
CA LEU A 115 -12.64 13.47 14.86
C LEU A 115 -11.83 12.78 15.97
N SER A 116 -10.57 12.40 15.71
CA SER A 116 -9.73 11.70 16.68
C SER A 116 -8.71 12.57 17.42
N ASN A 117 -8.53 13.83 17.01
CA ASN A 117 -7.50 14.72 17.56
C ASN A 117 -6.10 14.08 17.50
N ASN A 118 -5.81 13.33 16.44
CA ASN A 118 -4.46 12.94 16.02
C ASN A 118 -3.86 14.05 15.15
N TYR A 119 -2.79 13.81 14.39
CA TYR A 119 -2.34 14.78 13.39
C TYR A 119 -3.15 14.65 12.10
N GLU A 120 -3.57 15.78 11.55
CA GLU A 120 -4.30 15.87 10.29
C GLU A 120 -3.43 15.39 9.12
N LEU A 121 -4.06 14.65 8.21
CA LEU A 121 -3.47 14.17 6.97
C LEU A 121 -4.10 14.96 5.81
N SER A 122 -3.28 15.41 4.87
CA SER A 122 -3.73 16.21 3.73
C SER A 122 -2.85 15.98 2.49
N VAL A 123 -3.26 16.55 1.35
CA VAL A 123 -2.40 16.66 0.16
C VAL A 123 -1.96 18.11 -0.05
N ASP A 124 -0.67 18.32 -0.32
CA ASP A 124 -0.03 19.61 -0.60
C ASP A 124 0.85 19.54 -1.87
N SER A 125 1.18 20.68 -2.45
CA SER A 125 2.22 20.84 -3.46
C SER A 125 3.65 20.56 -2.95
N ASP A 126 3.94 20.85 -1.68
CA ASP A 126 5.26 20.64 -1.06
C ASP A 126 5.33 19.26 -0.37
N ASN A 127 6.44 18.54 -0.58
CA ASN A 127 6.69 17.21 0.02
C ASN A 127 7.54 17.25 1.30
N THR A 128 7.90 18.42 1.81
CA THR A 128 8.74 18.61 3.01
C THR A 128 8.23 17.86 4.25
N PHE A 129 6.89 17.74 4.38
CA PHE A 129 6.19 16.99 5.43
C PHE A 129 5.60 15.64 4.96
N GLY A 130 6.00 15.17 3.77
CA GLY A 130 5.50 13.96 3.11
C GLY A 130 6.44 12.77 3.18
N LYS A 131 7.29 12.69 4.21
CA LYS A 131 8.34 11.66 4.37
C LYS A 131 7.82 10.50 5.20
N PHE A 132 7.57 9.36 4.56
CA PHE A 132 7.07 8.14 5.21
C PHE A 132 8.11 7.02 5.14
N GLN A 133 8.53 6.49 6.29
CA GLN A 133 9.32 5.26 6.37
C GLN A 133 8.40 4.05 6.17
N VAL A 134 8.79 3.16 5.26
CA VAL A 134 8.09 1.89 4.98
C VAL A 134 8.52 0.82 5.98
N VAL A 135 7.72 0.56 7.02
CA VAL A 135 8.07 -0.40 8.06
C VAL A 135 7.36 -1.73 7.82
N CYS A 136 8.08 -2.71 7.28
CA CYS A 136 7.56 -4.05 7.00
C CYS A 136 7.41 -4.89 8.28
N GLU A 137 6.45 -5.82 8.31
CA GLU A 137 6.36 -6.80 9.42
C GLU A 137 7.48 -7.85 9.39
N SER A 138 7.99 -8.19 8.21
CA SER A 138 9.10 -9.12 8.02
C SER A 138 10.41 -8.51 8.53
N LYS A 139 10.94 -9.02 9.63
CA LYS A 139 12.25 -8.62 10.20
C LYS A 139 13.46 -9.24 9.49
N LYS A 140 13.31 -9.65 8.23
CA LYS A 140 14.44 -10.11 7.42
C LYS A 140 15.22 -8.89 6.94
N ASN A 141 16.51 -8.84 7.22
CA ASN A 141 17.42 -7.84 6.63
C ASN A 141 17.29 -7.86 5.10
N ASP A 142 17.39 -6.70 4.47
CA ASP A 142 17.24 -6.50 3.02
C ASP A 142 15.94 -7.06 2.42
N SER A 143 14.85 -7.09 3.20
CA SER A 143 13.52 -7.34 2.66
C SER A 143 12.98 -6.13 1.88
N TYR A 144 12.09 -6.41 0.92
CA TYR A 144 11.47 -5.43 0.04
C TYR A 144 9.97 -5.33 0.32
N TRP A 145 9.39 -4.16 0.03
CA TRP A 145 7.95 -3.94 0.11
C TRP A 145 7.25 -4.72 -1.01
N MET A 146 6.60 -5.83 -0.64
CA MET A 146 5.79 -6.65 -1.55
C MET A 146 4.34 -6.15 -1.63
N LEU A 147 3.73 -6.30 -2.81
CA LEU A 147 2.27 -6.13 -2.95
C LEU A 147 1.54 -7.22 -2.17
N ASN A 148 0.35 -6.89 -1.68
CA ASN A 148 -0.48 -7.72 -0.80
C ASN A 148 0.10 -8.06 0.58
N GLU A 149 1.38 -7.78 0.82
CA GLU A 149 2.02 -7.90 2.14
C GLU A 149 1.78 -6.67 3.01
N THR A 150 1.89 -6.87 4.33
CA THR A 150 1.50 -5.86 5.31
C THR A 150 2.68 -5.01 5.77
N VAL A 151 2.46 -3.70 5.78
CA VAL A 151 3.41 -2.66 6.22
C VAL A 151 2.73 -1.66 7.14
N TYR A 152 3.54 -0.90 7.86
CA TYR A 152 3.16 0.39 8.43
C TYR A 152 3.83 1.51 7.64
N LEU A 153 3.17 2.66 7.54
CA LEU A 153 3.76 3.88 6.97
C LEU A 153 3.95 4.88 8.11
N LYS A 154 5.20 5.14 8.48
CA LYS A 154 5.56 6.01 9.61
C LYS A 154 5.97 7.39 9.10
N SER A 155 5.24 8.44 9.46
CA SER A 155 5.70 9.80 9.19
C SER A 155 6.95 10.11 10.03
N LEU A 156 7.99 10.61 9.39
CA LEU A 156 9.19 11.09 10.08
C LEU A 156 8.94 12.40 10.83
N ASN A 157 8.12 13.29 10.27
CA ASN A 157 7.88 14.62 10.82
C ASN A 157 7.02 14.57 12.11
N GLN A 158 6.03 13.69 12.17
CA GLN A 158 5.16 13.50 13.35
C GLN A 158 5.60 12.33 14.26
N ASN A 159 6.56 11.50 13.82
CA ASN A 159 7.00 10.27 14.51
C ASN A 159 5.86 9.25 14.81
N GLY A 160 4.78 9.30 14.03
CA GLY A 160 3.59 8.47 14.17
C GLY A 160 3.27 7.67 12.91
N TYR A 161 2.23 6.84 12.95
CA TYR A 161 1.81 5.97 11.85
C TYR A 161 0.55 6.48 11.15
N LEU A 162 0.49 6.27 9.83
CA LEU A 162 -0.72 6.42 9.04
C LEU A 162 -1.81 5.49 9.56
N SER A 163 -2.98 6.01 9.89
CA SER A 163 -4.07 5.27 10.54
C SER A 163 -5.45 5.73 10.08
N THR A 164 -6.39 4.78 10.04
CA THR A 164 -7.84 5.02 9.85
C THR A 164 -8.62 4.10 10.79
N SER A 165 -9.83 4.47 11.21
CA SER A 165 -10.67 3.64 12.08
C SER A 165 -12.15 3.90 11.88
N LYS A 166 -12.96 2.84 11.90
CA LYS A 166 -14.44 2.90 11.85
C LYS A 166 -15.06 3.68 13.01
N LYS A 167 -14.31 3.92 14.10
CA LYS A 167 -14.74 4.79 15.20
C LYS A 167 -14.88 6.26 14.77
N TYR A 168 -14.10 6.68 13.77
CA TYR A 168 -14.00 8.07 13.31
C TYR A 168 -14.57 8.20 11.89
N GLU A 169 -15.80 7.72 11.72
CA GLU A 169 -16.60 7.89 10.49
C GLU A 169 -17.25 9.27 10.46
N PHE A 170 -17.13 9.96 9.32
CA PHE A 170 -17.88 11.18 9.04
C PHE A 170 -19.35 10.84 8.76
N ASN A 171 -20.27 11.45 9.50
CA ASN A 171 -21.70 11.14 9.45
C ASN A 171 -22.52 12.42 9.69
N GLN A 172 -23.85 12.33 9.57
CA GLN A 172 -24.73 13.51 9.63
C GLN A 172 -24.69 14.29 10.95
N TYR A 173 -24.17 13.71 12.04
CA TYR A 173 -24.04 14.37 13.34
C TYR A 173 -22.73 15.17 13.50
N ASN A 174 -21.64 14.70 12.90
CA ASN A 174 -20.31 15.35 13.00
C ASN A 174 -19.89 16.08 11.70
N CYS A 175 -20.63 15.88 10.60
CA CYS A 175 -20.29 16.32 9.25
C CYS A 175 -21.59 16.60 8.46
N HIS A 176 -22.43 17.50 8.98
CA HIS A 176 -23.77 17.75 8.44
C HIS A 176 -23.74 18.21 6.97
N ASN A 177 -24.46 17.51 6.09
CA ASN A 177 -24.50 17.76 4.63
C ASN A 177 -23.12 17.83 3.95
N CYS A 178 -22.10 17.17 4.49
CA CYS A 178 -20.74 17.22 3.93
C CYS A 178 -20.56 16.22 2.76
N PRO A 179 -19.63 16.48 1.82
CA PRO A 179 -19.42 15.61 0.66
C PRO A 179 -18.66 14.32 0.97
N ILE A 180 -18.16 14.15 2.20
CA ILE A 180 -17.37 13.01 2.67
C ILE A 180 -18.12 12.13 3.69
N LEU A 181 -19.46 12.16 3.66
CA LEU A 181 -20.28 11.27 4.49
C LEU A 181 -19.92 9.79 4.25
N TYR A 182 -19.85 9.03 5.34
CA TYR A 182 -19.43 7.62 5.41
C TYR A 182 -17.97 7.36 5.04
N HIS A 183 -17.16 8.40 4.81
CA HIS A 183 -15.71 8.26 4.77
C HIS A 183 -15.17 8.10 6.20
N LEU A 184 -14.03 7.42 6.36
CA LEU A 184 -13.32 7.38 7.64
C LEU A 184 -12.23 8.44 7.67
N GLU A 185 -12.11 9.14 8.81
CA GLU A 185 -10.96 9.98 9.11
C GLU A 185 -9.67 9.17 8.97
N THR A 186 -8.72 9.74 8.23
CA THR A 186 -7.36 9.21 8.14
C THR A 186 -6.40 10.24 8.71
N CYS A 187 -5.47 9.79 9.54
CA CYS A 187 -4.62 10.64 10.36
C CYS A 187 -3.22 10.05 10.49
N ILE A 188 -2.30 10.83 11.06
CA ILE A 188 -1.05 10.29 11.61
C ILE A 188 -1.16 10.26 13.12
N THR A 189 -0.93 9.11 13.73
CA THR A 189 -1.11 8.90 15.16
C THR A 189 -0.18 9.77 16.00
N LYS A 190 -0.67 10.31 17.12
CA LYS A 190 0.21 10.97 18.12
C LYS A 190 1.13 9.98 18.84
N SER A 191 0.79 8.69 18.83
CA SER A 191 1.61 7.62 19.37
C SER A 191 2.57 7.04 18.33
N SER A 192 3.78 6.70 18.76
CA SER A 192 4.80 5.97 18.00
C SER A 192 4.76 4.45 18.19
N TYR A 193 3.74 3.91 18.87
CA TYR A 193 3.55 2.46 19.02
C TYR A 193 2.85 1.86 17.79
N GLN A 194 3.30 0.66 17.39
CA GLN A 194 2.66 -0.12 16.33
C GLN A 194 1.44 -0.86 16.89
N LEU A 195 0.26 -0.62 16.31
CA LEU A 195 -0.97 -1.35 16.59
C LEU A 195 -1.51 -1.98 15.31
N ASN A 196 -2.19 -3.13 15.42
CA ASN A 196 -2.71 -3.86 14.25
C ASN A 196 -3.63 -3.03 13.35
N ASP A 197 -4.34 -2.04 13.90
CA ASP A 197 -5.24 -1.17 13.13
C ASP A 197 -4.50 -0.17 12.23
N TYR A 198 -3.19 0.05 12.45
CA TYR A 198 -2.35 0.97 11.68
C TYR A 198 -1.66 0.30 10.48
N LYS A 199 -2.02 -0.96 10.22
CA LYS A 199 -1.45 -1.79 9.16
C LYS A 199 -2.11 -1.50 7.81
N TRP A 200 -1.30 -1.44 6.77
CA TRP A 200 -1.69 -1.19 5.39
C TRP A 200 -1.14 -2.26 4.47
N VAL A 201 -1.82 -2.45 3.35
CA VAL A 201 -1.41 -3.32 2.25
C VAL A 201 -1.41 -2.51 0.96
N ALA A 202 -0.32 -2.59 0.20
CA ALA A 202 -0.27 -2.08 -1.15
C ALA A 202 -0.99 -3.05 -2.10
N LYS A 203 -2.06 -2.59 -2.75
CA LYS A 203 -2.75 -3.27 -3.84
C LYS A 203 -2.24 -2.74 -5.17
N SER A 204 -2.24 -3.60 -6.19
CA SER A 204 -1.77 -3.24 -7.54
C SER A 204 -2.63 -2.14 -8.15
N GLY A 205 -1.99 -1.03 -8.51
CA GLY A 205 -2.47 -0.09 -9.53
C GLY A 205 -1.68 -0.33 -10.81
N VAL A 206 -0.78 0.61 -11.13
CA VAL A 206 0.19 0.50 -12.23
C VAL A 206 1.57 0.24 -11.65
N ILE A 207 2.14 -0.93 -11.95
CA ILE A 207 3.46 -1.34 -11.45
C ILE A 207 4.50 -1.20 -12.55
N ILE A 208 5.60 -0.51 -12.25
CA ILE A 208 6.73 -0.31 -13.16
C ILE A 208 7.81 -1.34 -12.83
N SER A 209 8.24 -2.13 -13.81
CA SER A 209 9.43 -2.98 -13.70
C SER A 209 10.65 -2.27 -14.30
N ALA A 210 11.82 -2.46 -13.70
CA ALA A 210 13.08 -2.07 -14.32
C ALA A 210 13.36 -2.95 -15.55
N PHE A 211 13.64 -2.34 -16.70
CA PHE A 211 14.05 -3.06 -17.90
C PHE A 211 15.48 -3.62 -17.74
N GLY A 212 15.61 -4.89 -17.35
CA GLY A 212 16.92 -5.56 -17.34
C GLY A 212 17.06 -6.86 -16.55
N GLU A 213 16.19 -7.17 -15.58
CA GLU A 213 16.38 -8.32 -14.67
C GLU A 213 15.95 -9.71 -15.23
N ASP A 214 15.28 -9.78 -16.39
CA ASP A 214 14.73 -11.04 -16.96
C ASP A 214 15.77 -12.00 -17.59
N LYS A 215 17.04 -11.97 -17.16
CA LYS A 215 18.14 -12.76 -17.78
C LYS A 215 18.95 -13.66 -16.85
N SER A 216 18.43 -14.04 -15.68
CA SER A 216 19.10 -15.01 -14.78
C SER A 216 18.27 -16.21 -14.30
N ASN A 217 17.10 -16.48 -14.92
CA ASN A 217 16.44 -17.79 -14.82
C ASN A 217 16.58 -18.55 -16.15
N LYS A 218 17.82 -18.84 -16.54
CA LYS A 218 18.08 -19.86 -17.54
C LYS A 218 17.90 -21.21 -16.86
N TYR A 219 16.99 -22.03 -17.37
CA TYR A 219 16.82 -23.40 -16.94
C TYR A 219 18.13 -24.16 -17.21
N ASN A 220 18.63 -24.88 -16.22
CA ASN A 220 19.61 -25.94 -16.45
C ASN A 220 18.83 -27.16 -16.93
N ASP A 221 18.71 -27.30 -18.24
CA ASP A 221 18.44 -28.59 -18.86
C ASP A 221 19.78 -29.35 -18.85
N ASP A 222 20.05 -30.07 -17.76
CA ASP A 222 21.11 -31.07 -17.73
C ASP A 222 20.55 -32.39 -18.29
N ASP A 223 20.64 -32.54 -19.61
CA ASP A 223 20.56 -33.83 -20.28
C ASP A 223 21.77 -34.69 -19.84
N ASP A 224 21.53 -35.70 -19.01
CA ASP A 224 22.47 -36.83 -18.82
C ASP A 224 21.83 -38.10 -19.40
N GLU A 225 22.08 -38.32 -20.69
CA GLU A 225 21.84 -39.58 -21.40
C GLU A 225 23.01 -40.55 -21.13
N LEU A 226 22.76 -41.69 -20.46
CA LEU A 226 23.52 -42.95 -20.55
C LEU A 226 22.80 -44.14 -19.89
#